data_AF-A0A661HXV9-F1
#
_entry.id   AF-A0A661HXV9-F1
#
_cell.length_a   1.000
_cell.length_b   1.000
_cell.length_c   1.000
_cell.angle_alpha   90.00
_cell.angle_beta   90.00
_cell.angle_gamma   90.00
#
_symmetry.space_group_name_H-M   'P 1'
#
loop_
_entity.id
_entity.type
_entity.pdbx_description
1 polymer ?
#
loop_
_entity_poly.entity_id
_entity_poly.type
_entity_poly.pdbx_seq_one_letter_code
_entity_poly.pdbx_strand_id
1 'polypeptide(L)'
;MCGIVGYLGEKNTKEILLDGLKELEYRGYDSAGIAVLENGNFESYKAIGKLVNLEEKTKDFITDKFAAGIGHTRWATHGKPTELNAHPHLGESSYVVHNGIIENYAELKKELQADGVTFLSQTDTEVIVHQFEKNLNLTSTAFEAFEKTISAIEGAYAILLITKGEDKTIFFAKNGSPMLVGLNKENEKYFASSDTPLIGHCKEVNYFEDGDYGYVTSDQIAIFNKNGKKQQPNFIKLSQNRLSAQKDGFRFFMEKEIYEQSNVIADTLLGRLSDDEIIFEELDNSLFDGINEIKLCACGTSYHSALSATYLFERYSKIRTSIEVASEFRYRKPIMNRDTLFVVVSQSGETADTLETLKMAKKAGLKTLVICNVDNSSMVRLADACILTRAGVEKGVASTKAFATQVAVFWMMSLYIAKLKNSMTKDAISAQISLLREVPALVKVSDDMHERIKRLSKRYLHGHGFFFIGRDIFYPLALEGALKLKEISYLHAEGYPSGEMKHGPIALADPELFTIALLPQHLLYEKAKSNVEELSARDSTICAISSLEFDKADDLIPIKQCRDYMLEFFEMMVVLQILSLEISVRLGNDVDMPRNLAKSVTVE
;
A
#
# COMPACT_ATOMS: atom_id res chain seq x y z
N MET A 1 -8.26 1.36 0.92
CA MET A 1 -8.94 0.57 -0.12
C MET A 1 -10.10 -0.17 0.52
N CYS A 2 -11.26 -0.25 -0.11
CA CYS A 2 -12.30 -1.17 0.36
C CYS A 2 -11.90 -2.65 0.18
N GLY A 3 -12.45 -3.57 0.96
CA GLY A 3 -12.31 -5.01 0.75
C GLY A 3 -13.55 -5.59 0.09
N ILE A 4 -13.41 -6.47 -0.90
CA ILE A 4 -14.51 -7.30 -1.41
C ILE A 4 -14.22 -8.76 -1.08
N VAL A 5 -15.25 -9.48 -0.67
CA VAL A 5 -15.27 -10.94 -0.57
C VAL A 5 -16.54 -11.44 -1.24
N GLY A 6 -16.46 -12.58 -1.92
CA GLY A 6 -17.64 -13.30 -2.41
C GLY A 6 -17.48 -14.79 -2.21
N TYR A 7 -18.59 -15.49 -2.05
CA TYR A 7 -18.60 -16.94 -1.89
C TYR A 7 -19.81 -17.55 -2.59
N LEU A 8 -19.58 -18.66 -3.30
CA LEU A 8 -20.62 -19.47 -3.92
C LEU A 8 -20.35 -20.94 -3.59
N GLY A 9 -21.20 -21.54 -2.76
CA GLY A 9 -21.04 -22.91 -2.30
C GLY A 9 -21.98 -23.27 -1.16
N GLU A 10 -21.77 -24.45 -0.55
CA GLU A 10 -22.67 -25.05 0.45
C GLU A 10 -22.22 -24.87 1.91
N LYS A 11 -21.02 -24.32 2.14
CA LYS A 11 -20.54 -24.05 3.50
C LYS A 11 -21.26 -22.84 4.10
N ASN A 12 -20.97 -22.59 5.38
CA ASN A 12 -21.45 -21.44 6.12
C ASN A 12 -20.98 -20.13 5.46
N THR A 13 -21.81 -19.62 4.55
CA THR A 13 -21.53 -18.45 3.73
C THR A 13 -21.30 -17.22 4.58
N LYS A 14 -22.08 -17.04 5.66
CA LYS A 14 -21.88 -15.95 6.62
C LYS A 14 -20.47 -15.96 7.19
N GLU A 15 -20.02 -17.09 7.74
CA GLU A 15 -18.70 -17.19 8.36
C GLU A 15 -17.57 -16.96 7.35
N ILE A 16 -17.67 -17.53 6.15
CA ILE A 16 -16.68 -17.32 5.08
C ILE A 16 -16.57 -15.84 4.70
N LEU A 17 -17.70 -15.14 4.56
CA LEU A 17 -17.69 -13.71 4.26
C LEU A 17 -17.07 -12.92 5.42
N LEU A 18 -17.47 -13.16 6.67
CA LEU A 18 -16.94 -12.44 7.84
C LEU A 18 -15.43 -12.68 8.01
N ASP A 19 -14.97 -13.92 7.92
CA ASP A 19 -13.54 -14.26 8.03
C ASP A 19 -12.73 -13.62 6.91
N GLY A 20 -13.27 -13.62 5.68
CA GLY A 20 -12.62 -12.96 4.56
C GLY A 20 -12.54 -11.44 4.75
N LEU A 21 -13.61 -10.82 5.24
CA LEU A 21 -13.64 -9.38 5.52
C LEU A 21 -12.69 -8.99 6.65
N LYS A 22 -12.50 -9.87 7.64
CA LYS A 22 -11.54 -9.70 8.74
C LYS A 22 -10.11 -9.63 8.22
N GLU A 23 -9.78 -10.48 7.25
CA GLU A 23 -8.48 -10.42 6.57
C GLU A 23 -8.34 -9.21 5.65
N LEU A 24 -9.38 -8.41 5.42
CA LEU A 24 -9.35 -7.18 4.62
C LEU A 24 -9.62 -5.89 5.43
N GLU A 25 -9.86 -5.98 6.74
CA GLU A 25 -10.22 -4.84 7.58
C GLU A 25 -9.14 -3.75 7.59
N TYR A 26 -7.87 -4.13 7.46
CA TYR A 26 -6.73 -3.19 7.35
C TYR A 26 -6.80 -2.30 6.10
N ARG A 27 -7.62 -2.65 5.11
CA ARG A 27 -7.81 -1.85 3.90
C ARG A 27 -8.85 -0.76 4.13
N GLY A 28 -9.89 -1.01 4.93
CA GLY A 28 -10.97 -0.09 5.24
C GLY A 28 -11.83 -0.57 6.41
N TYR A 29 -12.16 0.35 7.32
CA TYR A 29 -12.82 0.06 8.60
C TYR A 29 -13.85 1.13 9.00
N ASP A 30 -14.31 1.94 8.03
CA ASP A 30 -15.35 2.96 8.27
C ASP A 30 -16.75 2.34 8.38
N SER A 31 -16.98 1.23 7.66
CA SER A 31 -18.20 0.41 7.70
C SER A 31 -17.97 -0.93 7.02
N ALA A 32 -18.84 -1.91 7.30
CA ALA A 32 -18.83 -3.21 6.63
C ALA A 32 -20.25 -3.74 6.43
N GLY A 33 -20.40 -4.68 5.49
CA GLY A 33 -21.68 -5.36 5.30
C GLY A 33 -21.58 -6.63 4.46
N ILE A 34 -22.64 -7.43 4.51
CA ILE A 34 -22.83 -8.65 3.73
C ILE A 34 -24.25 -8.73 3.16
N ALA A 35 -24.40 -9.44 2.05
CA ALA A 35 -25.67 -9.87 1.50
C ALA A 35 -25.54 -11.33 1.07
N VAL A 36 -26.51 -12.16 1.47
CA VAL A 36 -26.54 -13.59 1.17
C VAL A 36 -27.87 -13.93 0.52
N LEU A 37 -27.81 -14.64 -0.60
CA LEU A 37 -28.94 -15.22 -1.32
C LEU A 37 -28.97 -16.72 -1.09
N GLU A 38 -29.92 -17.19 -0.29
CA GLU A 38 -30.11 -18.61 0.01
C GLU A 38 -31.58 -18.99 -0.27
N ASN A 39 -31.82 -20.00 -1.11
CA ASN A 39 -33.16 -20.46 -1.51
C ASN A 39 -34.07 -19.32 -2.04
N GLY A 40 -33.54 -18.41 -2.84
CA GLY A 40 -34.27 -17.27 -3.39
C GLY A 40 -34.59 -16.12 -2.40
N ASN A 41 -34.16 -16.23 -1.14
CA ASN A 41 -34.35 -15.21 -0.12
C ASN A 41 -33.05 -14.45 0.17
N PHE A 42 -33.14 -13.13 0.29
CA PHE A 42 -32.02 -12.30 0.67
C PHE A 42 -32.04 -11.99 2.16
N GLU A 43 -30.87 -12.07 2.75
CA GLU A 43 -30.55 -11.53 4.06
C GLU A 43 -29.37 -10.57 3.92
N SER A 44 -29.47 -9.35 4.46
CA SER A 44 -28.42 -8.34 4.36
C SER A 44 -28.22 -7.59 5.67
N TYR A 45 -26.96 -7.39 6.03
CA TYR A 45 -26.55 -6.74 7.26
C TYR A 45 -25.46 -5.72 6.96
N LYS A 46 -25.57 -4.54 7.57
CA LYS A 46 -24.61 -3.45 7.44
C LYS A 46 -24.32 -2.84 8.81
N ALA A 47 -23.09 -2.44 9.06
CA ALA A 47 -22.66 -1.81 10.30
C ALA A 47 -21.65 -0.68 10.03
N ILE A 48 -21.72 0.39 10.83
CA ILE A 48 -20.71 1.46 10.84
C ILE A 48 -19.56 1.05 11.76
N GLY A 49 -18.34 1.44 11.40
CA GLY A 49 -17.11 1.16 12.16
C GLY A 49 -16.50 -0.20 11.87
N LYS A 50 -15.73 -0.69 12.84
CA LYS A 50 -14.97 -1.95 12.76
C LYS A 50 -15.87 -3.17 12.55
N LEU A 51 -15.30 -4.21 11.97
CA LEU A 51 -16.00 -5.44 11.55
C LEU A 51 -16.73 -6.14 12.71
N VAL A 52 -16.22 -6.02 13.94
CA VAL A 52 -16.85 -6.55 15.16
C VAL A 52 -18.33 -6.11 15.31
N ASN A 53 -18.68 -4.92 14.83
CA ASN A 53 -20.05 -4.43 14.86
C ASN A 53 -20.95 -5.21 13.90
N LEU A 54 -20.41 -5.67 12.76
CA LEU A 54 -21.12 -6.54 11.81
C LEU A 54 -21.19 -7.99 12.33
N GLU A 55 -20.13 -8.49 12.96
CA GLU A 55 -20.12 -9.80 13.63
C GLU A 55 -21.26 -9.87 14.66
N GLU A 56 -21.42 -8.84 15.50
CA GLU A 56 -22.50 -8.78 16.49
C GLU A 56 -23.90 -8.73 15.85
N LYS A 57 -24.09 -7.95 14.78
CA LYS A 57 -25.38 -7.87 14.06
C LYS A 57 -25.79 -9.18 13.38
N THR A 58 -24.82 -10.03 13.05
CA THR A 58 -25.04 -11.27 12.28
C THR A 58 -24.96 -12.53 13.15
N LYS A 59 -24.86 -12.39 14.47
CA LYS A 59 -24.68 -13.52 15.40
C LYS A 59 -25.77 -14.59 15.28
N ASP A 60 -27.03 -14.16 15.12
CA ASP A 60 -28.21 -15.03 15.07
C ASP A 60 -28.57 -15.47 13.65
N PHE A 61 -27.88 -14.94 12.63
CA PHE A 61 -28.08 -15.33 11.23
C PHE A 61 -27.33 -16.63 10.95
N ILE A 62 -28.00 -17.62 10.35
CA ILE A 62 -27.41 -18.93 10.05
C ILE A 62 -27.53 -19.18 8.54
N THR A 63 -26.45 -19.68 7.95
CA THR A 63 -26.41 -20.13 6.56
C THR A 63 -25.84 -21.54 6.55
N ASP A 64 -26.60 -22.50 6.07
CA ASP A 64 -26.25 -23.93 6.11
C ASP A 64 -26.53 -24.67 4.79
N LYS A 65 -26.93 -23.93 3.75
CA LYS A 65 -27.20 -24.47 2.41
C LYS A 65 -26.38 -23.76 1.35
N PHE A 66 -26.56 -24.21 0.11
CA PHE A 66 -26.03 -23.52 -1.05
C PHE A 66 -26.51 -22.07 -1.09
N ALA A 67 -25.56 -21.13 -1.10
CA ALA A 67 -25.86 -19.71 -1.17
C ALA A 67 -24.85 -18.96 -2.04
N ALA A 68 -25.30 -17.85 -2.60
CA ALA A 68 -24.46 -16.83 -3.21
C ALA A 68 -24.32 -15.66 -2.23
N GLY A 69 -23.10 -15.38 -1.78
CA GLY A 69 -22.81 -14.36 -0.81
C GLY A 69 -21.81 -13.33 -1.32
N ILE A 70 -22.04 -12.06 -1.01
CA ILE A 70 -21.09 -10.97 -1.24
C ILE A 70 -20.92 -10.14 0.04
N GLY A 71 -19.71 -9.68 0.28
CA GLY A 71 -19.34 -8.91 1.46
C GLY A 71 -18.37 -7.79 1.13
N HIS A 72 -18.38 -6.75 1.95
CA HIS A 72 -17.54 -5.59 1.72
C HIS A 72 -17.12 -4.86 3.01
N THR A 73 -15.86 -4.42 3.07
CA THR A 73 -15.36 -3.44 4.05
C THR A 73 -15.08 -2.12 3.33
N ARG A 74 -15.49 -1.00 3.90
CA ARG A 74 -15.48 0.31 3.22
C ARG A 74 -14.45 1.27 3.82
N TRP A 75 -13.75 1.97 2.94
CA TRP A 75 -13.08 3.23 3.21
C TRP A 75 -13.81 4.33 2.42
N ALA A 76 -14.38 5.30 3.11
CA ALA A 76 -15.34 6.23 2.51
C ALA A 76 -14.66 7.29 1.63
N THR A 77 -14.89 7.25 0.30
CA THR A 77 -14.49 8.31 -0.65
C THR A 77 -15.63 9.29 -0.92
N HIS A 78 -16.81 8.78 -1.29
CA HIS A 78 -18.02 9.56 -1.53
C HIS A 78 -19.08 9.30 -0.44
N GLY A 79 -19.52 10.35 0.25
CA GLY A 79 -20.55 10.26 1.29
C GLY A 79 -20.04 9.75 2.63
N LYS A 80 -20.60 10.30 3.72
CA LYS A 80 -20.16 10.02 5.09
C LYS A 80 -20.30 8.53 5.45
N PRO A 81 -19.48 7.98 6.36
CA PRO A 81 -19.69 6.65 6.92
C PRO A 81 -21.07 6.52 7.60
N THR A 82 -22.02 5.90 6.92
CA THR A 82 -23.38 5.61 7.40
C THR A 82 -23.80 4.23 6.94
N GLU A 83 -24.78 3.60 7.59
CA GLU A 83 -25.29 2.30 7.14
C GLU A 83 -25.91 2.37 5.73
N LEU A 84 -26.50 3.52 5.37
CA LEU A 84 -27.04 3.75 4.03
C LEU A 84 -25.94 3.77 2.96
N ASN A 85 -24.78 4.36 3.27
CA ASN A 85 -23.64 4.42 2.37
C ASN A 85 -22.74 3.18 2.45
N ALA A 86 -22.96 2.28 3.41
CA ALA A 86 -22.25 1.01 3.49
C ALA A 86 -22.74 0.05 2.40
N HIS A 87 -21.81 -0.71 1.83
CA HIS A 87 -22.11 -1.79 0.90
C HIS A 87 -22.51 -3.06 1.68
N PRO A 88 -23.24 -4.01 1.08
CA PRO A 88 -23.79 -4.00 -0.29
C PRO A 88 -24.92 -2.98 -0.50
N HIS A 89 -25.03 -2.43 -1.72
CA HIS A 89 -26.15 -1.57 -2.12
C HIS A 89 -27.30 -2.41 -2.67
N LEU A 90 -28.53 -2.03 -2.30
CA LEU A 90 -29.77 -2.72 -2.62
C LEU A 90 -30.45 -2.08 -3.83
N GLY A 91 -30.87 -2.90 -4.79
CA GLY A 91 -31.93 -2.60 -5.77
C GLY A 91 -33.26 -3.25 -5.38
N GLU A 92 -34.23 -3.33 -6.28
CA GLU A 92 -35.50 -4.04 -6.07
C GLU A 92 -35.31 -5.55 -5.80
N SER A 93 -34.35 -6.17 -6.48
CA SER A 93 -34.15 -7.63 -6.51
C SER A 93 -32.68 -8.05 -6.57
N SER A 94 -31.76 -7.11 -6.37
CA SER A 94 -30.32 -7.33 -6.54
C SER A 94 -29.49 -6.61 -5.48
N TYR A 95 -28.29 -7.12 -5.22
CA TYR A 95 -27.29 -6.49 -4.36
C TYR A 95 -25.94 -6.38 -5.06
N VAL A 96 -25.24 -5.28 -4.84
CA VAL A 96 -23.91 -5.02 -5.41
C VAL A 96 -22.90 -4.58 -4.36
N VAL A 97 -21.66 -5.07 -4.50
CA VAL A 97 -20.47 -4.52 -3.83
C VAL A 97 -19.49 -4.00 -4.88
N HIS A 98 -18.77 -2.94 -4.53
CA HIS A 98 -17.93 -2.20 -5.47
C HIS A 98 -16.67 -1.65 -4.78
N ASN A 99 -15.51 -1.90 -5.40
CA ASN A 99 -14.24 -1.24 -5.06
C ASN A 99 -13.83 -0.36 -6.22
N GLY A 100 -13.82 0.97 -6.05
CA GLY A 100 -13.56 1.84 -7.18
C GLY A 100 -14.25 3.18 -7.08
N ILE A 101 -14.27 3.90 -8.20
CA ILE A 101 -15.06 5.11 -8.44
C ILE A 101 -15.72 4.98 -9.82
N ILE A 102 -17.03 5.15 -9.87
CA ILE A 102 -17.78 5.31 -11.12
C ILE A 102 -17.77 6.80 -11.50
N GLU A 103 -16.96 7.17 -12.49
CA GLU A 103 -16.71 8.57 -12.85
C GLU A 103 -17.94 9.25 -13.46
N ASN A 104 -18.73 8.51 -14.24
CA ASN A 104 -19.94 9.02 -14.88
C ASN A 104 -21.22 8.81 -14.03
N TYR A 105 -21.09 8.56 -12.72
CA TYR A 105 -22.23 8.27 -11.84
C TYR A 105 -23.30 9.39 -11.84
N ALA A 106 -22.90 10.65 -11.96
CA ALA A 106 -23.81 11.78 -11.91
C ALA A 106 -24.77 11.83 -13.11
N GLU A 107 -24.27 11.44 -14.29
CA GLU A 107 -25.07 11.34 -15.51
C GLU A 107 -26.07 10.17 -15.41
N LEU A 108 -25.57 8.98 -15.08
CA LEU A 108 -26.39 7.77 -14.89
C LEU A 108 -27.47 7.97 -13.82
N LYS A 109 -27.11 8.59 -12.68
CA LYS A 109 -28.06 8.90 -11.61
C LYS A 109 -29.19 9.80 -12.09
N LYS A 110 -28.87 10.83 -12.89
CA LYS A 110 -29.87 11.76 -13.43
C LYS A 110 -30.82 11.06 -14.40
N GLU A 111 -30.31 10.17 -15.25
CA GLU A 111 -31.14 9.37 -16.17
C GLU A 111 -32.07 8.43 -15.40
N LEU A 112 -31.53 7.68 -14.43
CA LEU A 112 -32.32 6.76 -13.60
C LEU A 112 -33.38 7.50 -12.78
N GLN A 113 -33.08 8.69 -12.26
CA GLN A 113 -34.06 9.53 -11.57
C GLN A 113 -35.16 10.03 -12.51
N ALA A 114 -34.84 10.33 -13.77
CA ALA A 114 -35.84 10.69 -14.77
C ALA A 114 -36.78 9.52 -15.09
N ASP A 115 -36.29 8.28 -14.97
CA ASP A 115 -37.08 7.04 -15.10
C ASP A 115 -37.84 6.67 -13.81
N GLY A 116 -37.76 7.50 -12.76
CA GLY A 116 -38.51 7.32 -11.50
C GLY A 116 -37.76 6.57 -10.40
N VAL A 117 -36.49 6.23 -10.60
CA VAL A 117 -35.67 5.54 -9.57
C VAL A 117 -35.36 6.49 -8.41
N THR A 118 -35.61 6.03 -7.19
CA THR A 118 -35.24 6.75 -5.96
C THR A 118 -33.91 6.26 -5.42
N PHE A 119 -32.96 7.17 -5.22
CA PHE A 119 -31.66 6.87 -4.61
C PHE A 119 -31.69 7.12 -3.11
N LEU A 120 -31.19 6.16 -2.35
CA LEU A 120 -31.16 6.20 -0.88
C LEU A 120 -29.82 6.69 -0.32
N SER A 121 -28.76 6.59 -1.11
CA SER A 121 -27.39 6.86 -0.68
C SER A 121 -26.75 8.03 -1.44
N GLN A 122 -25.58 8.43 -0.95
CA GLN A 122 -24.72 9.45 -1.55
C GLN A 122 -23.57 8.84 -2.35
N THR A 123 -23.55 7.51 -2.50
CA THR A 123 -22.46 6.81 -3.16
C THR A 123 -22.67 6.78 -4.67
N ASP A 124 -21.55 6.71 -5.38
CA ASP A 124 -21.49 6.38 -6.80
C ASP A 124 -21.95 4.93 -7.04
N THR A 125 -21.62 4.00 -6.15
CA THR A 125 -21.96 2.56 -6.27
C THR A 125 -23.44 2.27 -6.51
N GLU A 126 -24.35 3.03 -5.91
CA GLU A 126 -25.80 2.75 -6.02
C GLU A 126 -26.31 2.82 -7.46
N VAL A 127 -25.65 3.58 -8.35
CA VAL A 127 -26.03 3.64 -9.77
C VAL A 127 -25.87 2.29 -10.46
N ILE A 128 -24.93 1.44 -10.01
CA ILE A 128 -24.63 0.15 -10.64
C ILE A 128 -25.82 -0.80 -10.52
N VAL A 129 -26.40 -0.93 -9.31
CA VAL A 129 -27.51 -1.86 -9.07
C VAL A 129 -28.79 -1.40 -9.76
N HIS A 130 -29.08 -0.09 -9.73
CA HIS A 130 -30.25 0.46 -10.42
C HIS A 130 -30.13 0.39 -11.95
N GLN A 131 -28.93 0.62 -12.48
CA GLN A 131 -28.67 0.46 -13.92
C GLN A 131 -28.81 -1.01 -14.35
N PHE A 132 -28.35 -1.95 -13.53
CA PHE A 132 -28.55 -3.38 -13.75
C PHE A 132 -30.03 -3.75 -13.82
N GLU A 133 -30.84 -3.29 -12.87
CA GLU A 133 -32.26 -3.64 -12.83
C GLU A 133 -33.08 -2.99 -13.93
N LYS A 134 -32.76 -1.74 -14.30
CA LYS A 134 -33.30 -1.12 -15.52
C LYS A 134 -33.01 -1.99 -16.74
N ASN A 135 -31.77 -2.46 -16.88
CA ASN A 135 -31.39 -3.33 -18.00
C ASN A 135 -32.06 -4.71 -17.93
N LEU A 136 -32.25 -5.26 -16.73
CA LEU A 136 -32.90 -6.56 -16.50
C LEU A 136 -34.34 -6.59 -17.01
N ASN A 137 -35.06 -5.47 -16.90
CA ASN A 137 -36.40 -5.31 -17.45
C ASN A 137 -36.43 -5.22 -19.00
N LEU A 138 -35.28 -5.03 -19.64
CA LEU A 138 -35.15 -4.80 -21.09
C LEU A 138 -34.42 -5.94 -21.82
N THR A 139 -33.89 -6.93 -21.10
CA THR A 139 -33.12 -8.04 -21.66
C THR A 139 -33.78 -9.38 -21.39
N SER A 140 -33.33 -10.42 -22.09
CA SER A 140 -33.87 -11.77 -21.91
C SER A 140 -33.15 -12.55 -20.80
N THR A 141 -31.90 -12.18 -20.49
CA THR A 141 -31.09 -12.81 -19.45
C THR A 141 -30.48 -11.78 -18.51
N ALA A 142 -30.20 -12.20 -17.28
CA ALA A 142 -29.48 -11.37 -16.31
C ALA A 142 -28.04 -11.07 -16.75
N PHE A 143 -27.40 -11.97 -17.48
CA PHE A 143 -26.06 -11.72 -18.01
C PHE A 143 -26.04 -10.62 -19.07
N GLU A 144 -27.01 -10.60 -19.99
CA GLU A 144 -27.17 -9.49 -20.96
C GLU A 144 -27.40 -8.14 -20.24
N ALA A 145 -28.18 -8.14 -19.16
CA ALA A 145 -28.41 -6.94 -18.35
C ALA A 145 -27.10 -6.45 -17.70
N PHE A 146 -26.32 -7.38 -17.16
CA PHE A 146 -25.02 -7.09 -16.57
C PHE A 146 -24.04 -6.55 -17.61
N GLU A 147 -23.94 -7.17 -18.77
CA GLU A 147 -23.07 -6.71 -19.87
C GLU A 147 -23.41 -5.28 -20.33
N LYS A 148 -24.70 -4.96 -20.50
CA LYS A 148 -25.15 -3.60 -20.81
C LYS A 148 -24.81 -2.60 -19.70
N THR A 149 -24.87 -3.04 -18.45
CA THR A 149 -24.53 -2.21 -17.28
C THR A 149 -23.05 -1.89 -17.25
N ILE A 150 -22.19 -2.89 -17.43
CA ILE A 150 -20.73 -2.70 -17.49
C ILE A 150 -20.32 -1.83 -18.67
N SER A 151 -21.03 -1.92 -19.80
CA SER A 151 -20.78 -1.08 -20.98
C SER A 151 -21.15 0.39 -20.79
N ALA A 152 -22.00 0.71 -19.79
CA ALA A 152 -22.50 2.06 -19.54
C ALA A 152 -21.71 2.81 -18.45
N ILE A 153 -20.93 2.11 -17.62
CA ILE A 153 -20.17 2.71 -16.53
C ILE A 153 -18.75 3.07 -16.97
N GLU A 154 -18.25 4.19 -16.47
CA GLU A 154 -16.88 4.68 -16.69
C GLU A 154 -16.14 4.78 -15.36
N GLY A 155 -14.82 4.61 -15.40
CA GLY A 155 -13.94 4.69 -14.23
C GLY A 155 -13.28 3.37 -13.86
N ALA A 156 -12.77 3.29 -12.63
CA ALA A 156 -12.11 2.12 -12.09
C ALA A 156 -13.03 1.41 -11.11
N TYR A 157 -13.27 0.12 -11.28
CA TYR A 157 -14.18 -0.67 -10.48
C TYR A 157 -13.77 -2.15 -10.39
N ALA A 158 -14.08 -2.77 -9.26
CA ALA A 158 -14.22 -4.20 -9.14
C ALA A 158 -15.58 -4.47 -8.50
N ILE A 159 -16.42 -5.26 -9.16
CA ILE A 159 -17.84 -5.40 -8.87
C ILE A 159 -18.13 -6.88 -8.61
N LEU A 160 -18.92 -7.17 -7.58
CA LEU A 160 -19.70 -8.41 -7.48
C LEU A 160 -21.17 -8.06 -7.33
N LEU A 161 -22.03 -8.78 -8.06
CA LEU A 161 -23.48 -8.60 -8.05
C LEU A 161 -24.19 -9.95 -7.94
N ILE A 162 -25.23 -9.98 -7.11
CA ILE A 162 -26.15 -11.13 -6.96
C ILE A 162 -27.60 -10.66 -7.15
N THR A 163 -28.47 -11.52 -7.70
CA THR A 163 -29.86 -11.19 -8.02
C THR A 163 -30.79 -12.39 -7.83
N LYS A 164 -32.04 -12.15 -7.42
CA LYS A 164 -33.03 -13.23 -7.15
C LYS A 164 -33.32 -14.12 -8.36
N GLY A 165 -33.22 -13.58 -9.58
CA GLY A 165 -33.50 -14.33 -10.80
C GLY A 165 -32.47 -15.43 -11.12
N GLU A 166 -31.29 -15.36 -10.49
CA GLU A 166 -30.15 -16.24 -10.75
C GLU A 166 -29.47 -16.61 -9.41
N ASP A 167 -30.17 -17.36 -8.57
CA ASP A 167 -29.78 -17.62 -7.17
C ASP A 167 -28.52 -18.49 -6.98
N LYS A 168 -27.95 -19.00 -8.08
CA LYS A 168 -26.69 -19.77 -8.11
C LYS A 168 -25.58 -19.09 -8.90
N THR A 169 -25.67 -17.77 -9.06
CA THR A 169 -24.76 -17.01 -9.90
C THR A 169 -24.23 -15.78 -9.16
N ILE A 170 -22.92 -15.54 -9.28
CA ILE A 170 -22.30 -14.26 -8.94
C ILE A 170 -21.78 -13.63 -10.24
N PHE A 171 -22.26 -12.43 -10.56
CA PHE A 171 -21.73 -11.62 -11.66
C PHE A 171 -20.53 -10.83 -11.18
N PHE A 172 -19.52 -10.67 -12.02
CA PHE A 172 -18.30 -9.93 -11.68
C PHE A 172 -17.84 -9.07 -12.84
N ALA A 173 -17.21 -7.93 -12.52
CA ALA A 173 -16.49 -7.12 -13.49
C ALA A 173 -15.27 -6.46 -12.83
N LYS A 174 -14.20 -6.28 -13.61
CA LYS A 174 -12.95 -5.69 -13.16
C LYS A 174 -12.42 -4.69 -14.19
N ASN A 175 -12.12 -3.48 -13.74
CA ASN A 175 -11.38 -2.46 -14.48
C ASN A 175 -10.60 -1.59 -13.48
N GLY A 176 -9.28 -1.62 -13.47
CA GLY A 176 -8.44 -0.84 -12.54
C GLY A 176 -8.31 -1.44 -11.13
N SER A 177 -9.40 -1.70 -10.42
CA SER A 177 -9.37 -2.27 -9.05
C SER A 177 -9.09 -3.78 -9.05
N PRO A 178 -8.32 -4.33 -8.09
CA PRO A 178 -7.97 -5.75 -8.06
C PRO A 178 -9.15 -6.67 -7.69
N MET A 179 -9.24 -7.82 -8.35
CA MET A 179 -10.20 -8.90 -8.08
C MET A 179 -9.62 -10.23 -8.57
N LEU A 180 -9.84 -11.29 -7.80
CA LEU A 180 -9.47 -12.66 -8.15
C LEU A 180 -10.57 -13.64 -7.75
N VAL A 181 -10.58 -14.81 -8.41
CA VAL A 181 -11.43 -15.94 -8.05
C VAL A 181 -10.58 -17.18 -7.77
N GLY A 182 -10.83 -17.83 -6.64
CA GLY A 182 -10.24 -19.09 -6.26
C GLY A 182 -11.27 -20.21 -6.23
N LEU A 183 -10.77 -21.44 -6.28
CA LEU A 183 -11.56 -22.63 -6.07
C LEU A 183 -10.91 -23.57 -5.06
N ASN A 184 -11.75 -24.22 -4.26
CA ASN A 184 -11.32 -25.27 -3.35
C ASN A 184 -11.47 -26.65 -4.01
N LYS A 185 -11.14 -27.70 -3.26
CA LYS A 185 -11.25 -29.10 -3.72
C LYS A 185 -12.69 -29.51 -4.01
N GLU A 186 -13.66 -28.92 -3.32
CA GLU A 186 -15.09 -29.17 -3.48
C GLU A 186 -15.71 -28.36 -4.64
N ASN A 187 -14.90 -27.67 -5.44
CA ASN A 187 -15.33 -26.83 -6.56
C ASN A 187 -16.21 -25.62 -6.15
N GLU A 188 -16.19 -25.22 -4.89
CA GLU A 188 -16.78 -23.96 -4.42
C GLU A 188 -15.93 -22.77 -4.86
N LYS A 189 -16.55 -21.60 -4.96
CA LYS A 189 -15.92 -20.41 -5.56
C LYS A 189 -15.78 -19.32 -4.52
N TYR A 190 -14.58 -18.73 -4.47
CA TYR A 190 -14.22 -17.68 -3.53
C TYR A 190 -13.73 -16.48 -4.33
N PHE A 191 -14.29 -15.31 -4.08
CA PHE A 191 -13.81 -14.05 -4.65
C PHE A 191 -13.16 -13.21 -3.57
N ALA A 192 -12.11 -12.47 -3.95
CA ALA A 192 -11.57 -11.44 -3.09
C ALA A 192 -10.87 -10.33 -3.88
N SER A 193 -10.71 -9.18 -3.23
CA SER A 193 -9.88 -8.07 -3.73
C SER A 193 -8.39 -8.22 -3.39
N SER A 194 -7.97 -9.29 -2.71
CA SER A 194 -6.57 -9.70 -2.52
C SER A 194 -6.48 -11.17 -2.12
N ASP A 195 -5.27 -11.71 -2.09
CA ASP A 195 -5.00 -13.13 -1.79
C ASP A 195 -5.40 -13.56 -0.37
N THR A 196 -5.22 -12.69 0.62
CA THR A 196 -5.32 -13.04 2.05
C THR A 196 -6.59 -13.78 2.47
N PRO A 197 -7.81 -13.44 2.00
CA PRO A 197 -9.03 -14.17 2.34
C PRO A 197 -9.09 -15.58 1.76
N LEU A 198 -8.34 -15.87 0.69
CA LEU A 198 -8.37 -17.17 0.00
C LEU A 198 -7.30 -18.13 0.54
N ILE A 199 -6.32 -17.64 1.31
CA ILE A 199 -5.26 -18.46 1.90
C ILE A 199 -5.87 -19.47 2.89
N GLY A 200 -5.56 -20.75 2.70
CA GLY A 200 -6.12 -21.86 3.47
C GLY A 200 -7.45 -22.41 2.94
N HIS A 201 -8.14 -21.67 2.06
CA HIS A 201 -9.37 -22.11 1.39
C HIS A 201 -9.09 -22.62 -0.02
N CYS A 202 -8.26 -21.89 -0.77
CA CYS A 202 -7.93 -22.17 -2.16
C CYS A 202 -6.45 -22.53 -2.34
N LYS A 203 -6.16 -23.40 -3.32
CA LYS A 203 -4.77 -23.73 -3.72
C LYS A 203 -4.29 -22.92 -4.91
N GLU A 204 -5.21 -22.59 -5.80
CA GLU A 204 -4.96 -21.88 -7.05
C GLU A 204 -6.03 -20.82 -7.24
N VAL A 205 -5.66 -19.73 -7.90
CA VAL A 205 -6.52 -18.57 -8.14
C VAL A 205 -6.33 -18.07 -9.56
N ASN A 206 -7.39 -17.48 -10.11
CA ASN A 206 -7.37 -16.73 -11.36
C ASN A 206 -7.48 -15.24 -11.05
N TYR A 207 -6.48 -14.46 -11.43
CA TYR A 207 -6.54 -13.00 -11.38
C TYR A 207 -7.24 -12.48 -12.64
N PHE A 208 -8.23 -11.61 -12.46
CA PHE A 208 -8.90 -11.00 -13.61
C PHE A 208 -8.05 -9.86 -14.18
N GLU A 209 -8.13 -9.66 -15.49
CA GLU A 209 -7.47 -8.57 -16.20
C GLU A 209 -8.37 -7.32 -16.29
N ASP A 210 -7.78 -6.17 -16.64
CA ASP A 210 -8.55 -4.95 -16.86
C ASP A 210 -9.51 -5.11 -18.06
N GLY A 211 -10.80 -4.87 -17.79
CA GLY A 211 -11.90 -5.06 -18.73
C GLY A 211 -12.49 -6.45 -18.74
N ASP A 212 -12.05 -7.37 -17.87
CA ASP A 212 -12.70 -8.66 -17.71
C ASP A 212 -14.04 -8.51 -16.98
N TYR A 213 -15.07 -9.18 -17.49
CA TYR A 213 -16.38 -9.30 -16.87
C TYR A 213 -16.97 -10.67 -17.13
N GLY A 214 -18.00 -11.04 -16.38
CA GLY A 214 -18.58 -12.35 -16.52
C GLY A 214 -19.47 -12.78 -15.37
N TYR A 215 -19.60 -14.08 -15.24
CA TYR A 215 -20.36 -14.70 -14.18
C TYR A 215 -19.72 -16.02 -13.75
N VAL A 216 -19.98 -16.40 -12.50
CA VAL A 216 -19.55 -17.66 -11.91
C VAL A 216 -20.77 -18.40 -11.38
N THR A 217 -20.88 -19.67 -11.74
CA THR A 217 -21.88 -20.61 -11.23
C THR A 217 -21.19 -21.78 -10.53
N SER A 218 -21.95 -22.75 -10.04
CA SER A 218 -21.40 -24.04 -9.56
C SER A 218 -20.57 -24.77 -10.61
N ASP A 219 -20.93 -24.60 -11.89
CA ASP A 219 -20.43 -25.46 -12.97
C ASP A 219 -19.36 -24.78 -13.83
N GLN A 220 -19.36 -23.44 -13.91
CA GLN A 220 -18.44 -22.71 -14.78
C GLN A 220 -18.02 -21.35 -14.22
N ILE A 221 -16.84 -20.91 -14.68
CA ILE A 221 -16.33 -19.54 -14.56
C ILE A 221 -16.29 -19.00 -15.98
N ALA A 222 -17.27 -18.17 -16.35
CA ALA A 222 -17.37 -17.59 -17.68
C ALA A 222 -16.75 -16.18 -17.65
N ILE A 223 -15.59 -16.03 -18.29
CA ILE A 223 -14.85 -14.76 -18.37
C ILE A 223 -14.92 -14.23 -19.80
N PHE A 224 -15.22 -12.95 -19.95
CA PHE A 224 -15.23 -12.23 -21.21
C PHE A 224 -14.33 -11.01 -21.07
N ASN A 225 -13.51 -10.74 -22.08
CA ASN A 225 -12.70 -9.51 -22.08
C ASN A 225 -13.54 -8.31 -22.58
N LYS A 226 -12.97 -7.11 -22.53
CA LYS A 226 -13.59 -5.86 -22.99
C LYS A 226 -14.19 -5.85 -24.42
N ASN A 227 -13.84 -6.82 -25.26
CA ASN A 227 -14.35 -6.95 -26.62
C ASN A 227 -15.45 -8.03 -26.73
N GLY A 228 -15.97 -8.53 -25.60
CA GLY A 228 -16.95 -9.62 -25.53
C GLY A 228 -16.40 -11.00 -25.90
N LYS A 229 -15.06 -11.17 -25.99
CA LYS A 229 -14.47 -12.46 -26.33
C LYS A 229 -14.28 -13.32 -25.08
N LYS A 230 -14.88 -14.51 -25.08
CA LYS A 230 -14.72 -15.52 -24.02
C LYS A 230 -13.25 -15.91 -23.82
N GLN A 231 -12.81 -15.92 -22.57
CA GLN A 231 -11.48 -16.35 -22.10
C GLN A 231 -11.61 -17.61 -21.25
N GLN A 232 -10.53 -18.39 -21.21
CA GLN A 232 -10.42 -19.50 -20.26
C GLN A 232 -9.74 -19.01 -18.98
N PRO A 233 -10.20 -19.44 -17.79
CA PRO A 233 -9.51 -19.14 -16.54
C PRO A 233 -8.07 -19.66 -16.57
N ASN A 234 -7.12 -18.83 -16.15
CA ASN A 234 -5.72 -19.17 -15.96
C ASN A 234 -5.43 -19.27 -14.46
N PHE A 235 -5.49 -20.49 -13.91
CA PHE A 235 -5.22 -20.74 -12.51
C PHE A 235 -3.72 -20.79 -12.22
N ILE A 236 -3.28 -19.94 -11.30
CA ILE A 236 -1.92 -19.94 -10.78
C ILE A 236 -1.91 -20.26 -9.29
N LYS A 237 -0.80 -20.85 -8.82
CA LYS A 237 -0.68 -21.31 -7.44
C LYS A 237 -0.71 -20.15 -6.44
N LEU A 238 -1.56 -20.26 -5.43
CA LEU A 238 -1.66 -19.30 -4.34
C LEU A 238 -0.62 -19.59 -3.26
N SER A 239 0.11 -18.55 -2.83
CA SER A 239 1.04 -18.63 -1.70
C SER A 239 0.29 -18.95 -0.39
N GLN A 240 0.80 -19.91 0.39
CA GLN A 240 0.09 -20.45 1.57
C GLN A 240 0.60 -19.89 2.92
N ASN A 241 1.48 -18.89 2.93
CA ASN A 241 2.12 -18.41 4.16
C ASN A 241 1.17 -17.54 5.01
N ARG A 242 0.38 -18.19 5.87
CA ARG A 242 -0.57 -17.54 6.82
C ARG A 242 0.09 -17.03 8.12
N LEU A 243 1.27 -17.57 8.50
CA LEU A 243 1.92 -17.32 9.80
C LEU A 243 2.41 -15.88 9.99
N SER A 244 2.74 -15.14 8.92
CA SER A 244 3.23 -13.76 9.01
C SER A 244 2.15 -12.73 9.38
N ALA A 245 0.88 -13.13 9.40
CA ALA A 245 -0.29 -12.25 9.49
C ALA A 245 -0.82 -12.01 10.92
N GLN A 246 -0.20 -12.58 11.95
CA GLN A 246 -0.59 -12.41 13.37
C GLN A 246 0.34 -11.44 14.11
N LYS A 247 -0.10 -10.91 15.27
CA LYS A 247 0.68 -9.96 16.10
C LYS A 247 1.80 -10.61 16.92
N ASP A 248 1.79 -11.93 17.09
CA ASP A 248 2.90 -12.69 17.68
C ASP A 248 3.41 -12.16 19.03
N GLY A 249 2.49 -11.73 19.90
CA GLY A 249 2.80 -11.18 21.23
C GLY A 249 3.10 -9.67 21.28
N PHE A 250 3.22 -8.99 20.13
CA PHE A 250 3.34 -7.54 20.06
C PHE A 250 2.00 -6.82 20.29
N ARG A 251 2.05 -5.56 20.73
CA ARG A 251 0.85 -4.74 20.98
C ARG A 251 0.16 -4.37 19.66
N PHE A 252 0.98 -4.03 18.67
CA PHE A 252 0.57 -3.52 17.37
C PHE A 252 1.27 -4.28 16.24
N PHE A 253 0.64 -4.38 15.07
CA PHE A 253 1.31 -4.85 13.86
C PHE A 253 2.48 -3.95 13.48
N MET A 254 2.33 -2.63 13.56
CA MET A 254 3.43 -1.70 13.28
C MET A 254 4.65 -1.98 14.19
N GLU A 255 4.42 -2.26 15.47
CA GLU A 255 5.50 -2.61 16.41
C GLU A 255 6.20 -3.91 15.99
N LYS A 256 5.43 -4.98 15.72
CA LYS A 256 5.98 -6.24 15.19
C LYS A 256 6.80 -6.00 13.92
N GLU A 257 6.28 -5.22 12.99
CA GLU A 257 6.90 -4.96 11.69
C GLU A 257 8.21 -4.16 11.81
N ILE A 258 8.33 -3.27 12.80
CA ILE A 258 9.61 -2.62 13.14
C ILE A 258 10.63 -3.67 13.61
N TYR A 259 10.23 -4.55 14.53
CA TYR A 259 11.10 -5.59 15.08
C TYR A 259 11.51 -6.65 14.03
N GLU A 260 10.65 -6.92 13.04
CA GLU A 260 10.91 -7.87 11.96
C GLU A 260 11.99 -7.42 10.97
N GLN A 261 12.33 -6.12 10.92
CA GLN A 261 13.22 -5.56 9.89
C GLN A 261 14.58 -6.25 9.82
N SER A 262 15.13 -6.69 10.96
CA SER A 262 16.37 -7.48 10.98
C SER A 262 16.28 -8.71 10.09
N ASN A 263 15.23 -9.51 10.26
CA ASN A 263 15.05 -10.76 9.51
C ASN A 263 14.65 -10.47 8.06
N VAL A 264 13.73 -9.54 7.87
CA VAL A 264 13.20 -9.20 6.54
C VAL A 264 14.26 -8.58 5.63
N ILE A 265 15.15 -7.74 6.15
CA ILE A 265 16.27 -7.23 5.36
C ILE A 265 17.23 -8.38 5.03
N ALA A 266 17.51 -9.29 5.97
CA ALA A 266 18.33 -10.48 5.67
C ALA A 266 17.72 -11.31 4.51
N ASP A 267 16.41 -11.56 4.52
CA ASP A 267 15.69 -12.26 3.45
C ASP A 267 15.73 -11.50 2.11
N THR A 268 15.71 -10.16 2.18
CA THR A 268 15.82 -9.27 1.01
C THR A 268 17.19 -9.38 0.34
N LEU A 269 18.25 -9.51 1.15
CA LEU A 269 19.64 -9.64 0.69
C LEU A 269 19.99 -11.07 0.25
N LEU A 270 19.27 -12.06 0.77
CA LEU A 270 19.55 -13.47 0.53
C LEU A 270 19.48 -13.82 -0.97
N GLY A 271 20.55 -14.41 -1.47
CA GLY A 271 20.70 -14.78 -2.89
C GLY A 271 21.02 -13.61 -3.82
N ARG A 272 21.11 -12.37 -3.32
CA ARG A 272 21.43 -11.17 -4.12
C ARG A 272 22.83 -10.62 -3.89
N LEU A 273 23.53 -11.08 -2.87
CA LEU A 273 24.89 -10.65 -2.55
C LEU A 273 25.88 -11.80 -2.84
N SER A 274 26.81 -11.59 -3.77
CA SER A 274 28.06 -12.37 -3.82
C SER A 274 29.14 -11.66 -3.00
N ASP A 275 30.41 -12.08 -3.09
CA ASP A 275 31.52 -11.38 -2.45
C ASP A 275 31.92 -10.07 -3.14
N ASP A 276 31.59 -9.92 -4.42
CA ASP A 276 32.10 -8.86 -5.29
C ASP A 276 31.10 -8.29 -6.29
N GLU A 277 29.87 -8.79 -6.29
CA GLU A 277 28.78 -8.30 -7.13
C GLU A 277 27.41 -8.44 -6.47
N ILE A 278 26.49 -7.60 -6.94
CA ILE A 278 25.06 -7.77 -6.70
C ILE A 278 24.50 -8.63 -7.82
N ILE A 279 23.65 -9.59 -7.45
CA ILE A 279 22.99 -10.51 -8.37
C ILE A 279 21.50 -10.25 -8.32
N PHE A 280 20.92 -9.93 -9.47
CA PHE A 280 19.48 -9.94 -9.69
C PHE A 280 19.19 -10.90 -10.84
N GLU A 281 18.93 -12.17 -10.52
CA GLU A 281 18.61 -13.20 -11.54
C GLU A 281 17.33 -12.87 -12.29
N GLU A 282 16.44 -12.12 -11.66
CA GLU A 282 15.20 -11.61 -12.24
C GLU A 282 15.39 -10.51 -13.30
N LEU A 283 16.61 -9.96 -13.45
CA LEU A 283 16.92 -8.89 -14.40
C LEU A 283 17.79 -9.36 -15.56
N ASP A 284 17.37 -9.04 -16.77
CA ASP A 284 18.23 -9.11 -17.95
C ASP A 284 19.01 -7.80 -18.11
N ASN A 285 20.32 -7.90 -18.33
CA ASN A 285 21.18 -6.76 -18.62
C ASN A 285 20.66 -5.92 -19.82
N SER A 286 19.98 -6.55 -20.78
CA SER A 286 19.38 -5.87 -21.93
C SER A 286 18.35 -4.79 -21.53
N LEU A 287 17.79 -4.86 -20.30
CA LEU A 287 16.93 -3.82 -19.74
C LEU A 287 17.64 -2.46 -19.66
N PHE A 288 18.96 -2.45 -19.48
CA PHE A 288 19.75 -1.23 -19.32
C PHE A 288 20.39 -0.73 -20.62
N ASP A 289 20.25 -1.47 -21.72
CA ASP A 289 20.79 -1.06 -23.02
C ASP A 289 20.19 0.26 -23.50
N GLY A 290 21.05 1.22 -23.83
CA GLY A 290 20.66 2.56 -24.28
C GLY A 290 20.08 3.46 -23.20
N ILE A 291 20.10 3.05 -21.92
CA ILE A 291 19.55 3.84 -20.81
C ILE A 291 20.58 4.83 -20.26
N ASN A 292 20.21 6.12 -20.27
CA ASN A 292 21.01 7.23 -19.78
C ASN A 292 20.39 7.93 -18.55
N GLU A 293 19.10 7.72 -18.31
CA GLU A 293 18.35 8.30 -17.20
C GLU A 293 17.51 7.23 -16.49
N ILE A 294 17.38 7.34 -15.17
CA ILE A 294 16.39 6.62 -14.37
C ILE A 294 15.34 7.64 -13.91
N LYS A 295 14.06 7.34 -14.15
CA LYS A 295 12.95 8.13 -13.63
C LYS A 295 12.13 7.29 -12.67
N LEU A 296 12.13 7.70 -11.41
CA LEU A 296 11.42 7.05 -10.32
C LEU A 296 10.03 7.67 -10.15
N CYS A 297 9.03 6.86 -9.84
CA CYS A 297 7.67 7.33 -9.60
C CYS A 297 7.01 6.53 -8.46
N ALA A 298 6.48 7.24 -7.45
CA ALA A 298 5.88 6.63 -6.28
C ALA A 298 5.00 7.63 -5.49
N CYS A 299 4.35 7.16 -4.42
CA CYS A 299 3.57 7.96 -3.48
C CYS A 299 4.00 7.70 -2.03
N GLY A 300 3.82 8.69 -1.14
CA GLY A 300 4.01 8.55 0.31
C GLY A 300 5.39 8.02 0.72
N THR A 301 5.43 7.08 1.66
CA THR A 301 6.68 6.45 2.12
C THR A 301 7.52 5.83 0.98
N SER A 302 6.89 5.27 -0.06
CA SER A 302 7.64 4.75 -1.23
C SER A 302 8.26 5.86 -2.09
N TYR A 303 7.69 7.06 -2.07
CA TYR A 303 8.35 8.24 -2.65
C TYR A 303 9.59 8.64 -1.84
N HIS A 304 9.56 8.57 -0.49
CA HIS A 304 10.74 8.87 0.32
C HIS A 304 11.88 7.85 0.13
N SER A 305 11.57 6.56 -0.02
CA SER A 305 12.59 5.53 -0.29
C SER A 305 13.23 5.74 -1.68
N ALA A 306 12.42 6.04 -2.69
CA ALA A 306 12.90 6.38 -4.02
C ALA A 306 13.67 7.72 -4.05
N LEU A 307 13.28 8.70 -3.25
CA LEU A 307 14.02 9.96 -3.12
C LEU A 307 15.41 9.70 -2.52
N SER A 308 15.51 8.80 -1.53
CA SER A 308 16.80 8.32 -1.02
C SER A 308 17.63 7.65 -2.12
N ALA A 309 16.98 6.89 -3.01
CA ALA A 309 17.63 6.22 -4.12
C ALA A 309 18.25 7.18 -5.14
N THR A 310 17.70 8.39 -5.34
CA THR A 310 18.29 9.39 -6.24
C THR A 310 19.74 9.71 -5.85
N TYR A 311 20.01 9.89 -4.55
CA TYR A 311 21.36 10.10 -4.02
C TYR A 311 22.26 8.89 -4.30
N LEU A 312 21.75 7.66 -4.12
CA LEU A 312 22.53 6.43 -4.31
C LEU A 312 22.89 6.19 -5.77
N PHE A 313 21.94 6.35 -6.70
CA PHE A 313 22.17 6.17 -8.13
C PHE A 313 23.15 7.21 -8.69
N GLU A 314 23.04 8.47 -8.31
CA GLU A 314 23.99 9.50 -8.75
C GLU A 314 25.37 9.34 -8.09
N ARG A 315 25.41 8.92 -6.83
CA ARG A 315 26.67 8.69 -6.10
C ARG A 315 27.45 7.50 -6.65
N TYR A 316 26.79 6.37 -6.84
CA TYR A 316 27.44 5.10 -7.18
C TYR A 316 27.39 4.79 -8.67
N SER A 317 26.21 4.84 -9.29
CA SER A 317 26.02 4.46 -10.68
C SER A 317 26.34 5.56 -11.69
N LYS A 318 26.50 6.82 -11.23
CA LYS A 318 26.74 8.00 -12.07
C LYS A 318 25.69 8.14 -13.20
N ILE A 319 24.45 7.77 -12.91
CA ILE A 319 23.32 7.88 -13.84
C ILE A 319 22.38 8.96 -13.37
N ARG A 320 21.94 9.83 -14.30
CA ARG A 320 20.97 10.88 -13.99
C ARG A 320 19.72 10.22 -13.43
N THR A 321 19.28 10.67 -12.27
CA THR A 321 18.10 10.11 -11.62
C THR A 321 17.17 11.20 -11.14
N SER A 322 15.91 11.11 -11.52
CA SER A 322 14.85 12.01 -11.04
C SER A 322 13.74 11.20 -10.40
N ILE A 323 12.97 11.84 -9.52
CA ILE A 323 11.79 11.24 -8.90
C ILE A 323 10.60 12.19 -9.02
N GLU A 324 9.42 11.61 -9.20
CA GLU A 324 8.17 12.33 -9.31
C GLU A 324 7.11 11.74 -8.38
N VAL A 325 6.23 12.60 -7.86
CA VAL A 325 4.99 12.17 -7.21
C VAL A 325 4.04 11.67 -8.30
N ALA A 326 3.53 10.45 -8.15
CA ALA A 326 2.80 9.79 -9.25
C ALA A 326 1.53 10.54 -9.70
N SER A 327 0.77 11.09 -8.75
CA SER A 327 -0.42 11.90 -9.02
C SER A 327 -0.09 13.11 -9.90
N GLU A 328 0.98 13.83 -9.58
CA GLU A 328 1.41 15.01 -10.36
C GLU A 328 1.95 14.63 -11.75
N PHE A 329 2.71 13.53 -11.83
CA PHE A 329 3.30 13.07 -13.07
C PHE A 329 2.24 12.68 -14.11
N ARG A 330 1.16 12.02 -13.66
CA ARG A 330 0.05 11.54 -14.49
C ARG A 330 -0.62 12.67 -15.29
N TYR A 331 -0.74 13.87 -14.72
CA TYR A 331 -1.55 14.95 -15.29
C TYR A 331 -0.78 16.03 -16.06
N ARG A 332 0.53 16.16 -15.85
CA ARG A 332 1.31 17.31 -16.37
C ARG A 332 1.87 17.16 -17.79
N LYS A 333 1.44 16.15 -18.56
CA LYS A 333 1.98 15.82 -19.91
C LYS A 333 3.52 15.74 -19.93
N PRO A 334 4.12 14.81 -19.17
CA PRO A 334 5.57 14.74 -19.00
C PRO A 334 6.29 14.33 -20.29
N ILE A 335 7.54 14.79 -20.43
CA ILE A 335 8.45 14.33 -21.48
C ILE A 335 8.91 12.91 -21.14
N MET A 336 8.72 11.97 -22.07
CA MET A 336 9.12 10.57 -21.93
C MET A 336 10.04 10.19 -23.09
N ASN A 337 11.32 9.97 -22.78
CA ASN A 337 12.32 9.57 -23.76
C ASN A 337 12.63 8.07 -23.65
N ARG A 338 12.92 7.43 -24.78
CA ARG A 338 13.19 5.97 -24.82
C ARG A 338 14.51 5.56 -24.16
N ASP A 339 15.40 6.51 -23.89
CA ASP A 339 16.65 6.29 -23.14
C ASP A 339 16.47 6.42 -21.61
N THR A 340 15.21 6.48 -21.15
CA THR A 340 14.85 6.52 -19.73
C THR A 340 14.33 5.16 -19.27
N LEU A 341 14.91 4.61 -18.21
CA LEU A 341 14.31 3.49 -17.47
C LEU A 341 13.27 4.07 -16.51
N PHE A 342 12.01 3.70 -16.71
CA PHE A 342 10.92 4.13 -15.85
C PHE A 342 10.72 3.12 -14.72
N VAL A 343 10.93 3.55 -13.48
CA VAL A 343 10.90 2.67 -12.30
C VAL A 343 9.78 3.12 -11.38
N VAL A 344 8.81 2.24 -11.12
CA VAL A 344 7.77 2.51 -10.12
C VAL A 344 8.01 1.74 -8.83
N VAL A 345 7.65 2.35 -7.71
CA VAL A 345 7.82 1.75 -6.37
C VAL A 345 6.48 1.71 -5.66
N SER A 346 6.11 0.54 -5.17
CA SER A 346 4.90 0.38 -4.36
C SER A 346 5.04 -0.81 -3.42
N GLN A 347 4.61 -0.67 -2.17
CA GLN A 347 4.52 -1.83 -1.28
C GLN A 347 3.44 -2.80 -1.78
N SER A 348 2.26 -2.29 -2.15
CA SER A 348 1.10 -3.12 -2.50
C SER A 348 1.11 -3.56 -3.96
N GLY A 349 1.73 -2.79 -4.85
CA GLY A 349 1.64 -2.96 -6.30
C GLY A 349 0.26 -2.58 -6.88
N GLU A 350 -0.60 -1.96 -6.08
CA GLU A 350 -1.98 -1.61 -6.44
C GLU A 350 -2.29 -0.11 -6.30
N THR A 351 -1.30 0.72 -5.93
CA THR A 351 -1.51 2.18 -5.79
C THR A 351 -1.95 2.78 -7.14
N ALA A 352 -3.13 3.40 -7.19
CA ALA A 352 -3.78 3.79 -8.44
C ALA A 352 -2.93 4.76 -9.27
N ASP A 353 -2.50 5.88 -8.68
CA ASP A 353 -1.66 6.86 -9.38
C ASP A 353 -0.39 6.25 -9.94
N THR A 354 0.32 5.47 -9.11
CA THR A 354 1.55 4.79 -9.53
C THR A 354 1.29 3.81 -10.67
N LEU A 355 0.20 3.04 -10.63
CA LEU A 355 -0.14 2.07 -11.66
C LEU A 355 -0.47 2.76 -12.99
N GLU A 356 -1.19 3.88 -12.95
CA GLU A 356 -1.50 4.66 -14.14
C GLU A 356 -0.24 5.29 -14.76
N THR A 357 0.71 5.79 -13.94
CA THR A 357 1.98 6.26 -14.49
C THR A 357 2.80 5.15 -15.16
N LEU A 358 2.75 3.91 -14.63
CA LEU A 358 3.37 2.74 -15.26
C LEU A 358 2.71 2.42 -16.61
N LYS A 359 1.37 2.42 -16.69
CA LYS A 359 0.62 2.26 -17.95
C LYS A 359 1.00 3.34 -18.96
N MET A 360 1.12 4.60 -18.53
CA MET A 360 1.54 5.72 -19.39
C MET A 360 2.95 5.51 -19.96
N ALA A 361 3.93 5.15 -19.11
CA ALA A 361 5.30 4.89 -19.54
C ALA A 361 5.38 3.72 -20.54
N LYS A 362 4.65 2.64 -20.29
CA LYS A 362 4.59 1.48 -21.20
C LYS A 362 3.96 1.86 -22.55
N LYS A 363 2.87 2.65 -22.54
CA LYS A 363 2.24 3.17 -23.76
C LYS A 363 3.17 4.09 -24.56
N ALA A 364 4.04 4.84 -23.89
CA ALA A 364 5.08 5.65 -24.52
C ALA A 364 6.29 4.83 -25.04
N GLY A 365 6.34 3.52 -24.73
CA GLY A 365 7.38 2.60 -25.19
C GLY A 365 8.68 2.70 -24.39
N LEU A 366 8.62 3.15 -23.13
CA LEU A 366 9.76 3.14 -22.22
C LEU A 366 9.94 1.72 -21.65
N LYS A 367 11.18 1.37 -21.32
CA LYS A 367 11.47 0.17 -20.52
C LYS A 367 11.01 0.43 -19.08
N THR A 368 10.32 -0.56 -18.50
CA THR A 368 9.67 -0.42 -17.19
C THR A 368 10.17 -1.45 -16.18
N LEU A 369 10.44 -0.98 -14.96
CA LEU A 369 10.83 -1.81 -13.82
C LEU A 369 9.91 -1.49 -12.64
N VAL A 370 9.51 -2.52 -11.90
CA VAL A 370 8.75 -2.38 -10.65
C VAL A 370 9.59 -2.86 -9.48
N ILE A 371 9.62 -2.08 -8.40
CA ILE A 371 10.09 -2.54 -7.09
C ILE A 371 8.85 -2.70 -6.20
N CYS A 372 8.50 -3.95 -5.89
CA CYS A 372 7.25 -4.27 -5.20
C CYS A 372 7.45 -5.31 -4.09
N ASN A 373 6.59 -5.32 -3.08
CA ASN A 373 6.61 -6.36 -2.06
C ASN A 373 5.65 -7.52 -2.36
N VAL A 374 4.53 -7.22 -3.03
CA VAL A 374 3.49 -8.20 -3.35
C VAL A 374 3.75 -8.80 -4.73
N ASP A 375 4.01 -10.10 -4.74
CA ASP A 375 4.11 -10.89 -5.96
C ASP A 375 2.76 -10.91 -6.70
N ASN A 376 2.82 -11.02 -8.03
CA ASN A 376 1.64 -11.06 -8.90
C ASN A 376 0.68 -9.86 -8.77
N SER A 377 1.05 -8.75 -8.13
CA SER A 377 0.26 -7.51 -8.12
C SER A 377 0.11 -6.92 -9.53
N SER A 378 -0.86 -6.02 -9.71
CA SER A 378 -1.17 -5.39 -11.01
C SER A 378 0.06 -4.76 -11.65
N MET A 379 0.89 -4.03 -10.88
CA MET A 379 2.14 -3.46 -11.39
C MET A 379 3.15 -4.54 -11.81
N VAL A 380 3.30 -5.60 -11.01
CA VAL A 380 4.25 -6.69 -11.29
C VAL A 380 3.89 -7.44 -12.57
N ARG A 381 2.59 -7.68 -12.82
CA ARG A 381 2.13 -8.30 -14.07
C ARG A 381 2.30 -7.37 -15.29
N LEU A 382 2.26 -6.06 -15.07
CA LEU A 382 2.31 -5.07 -16.15
C LEU A 382 3.73 -4.69 -16.60
N ALA A 383 4.71 -4.60 -15.69
CA ALA A 383 6.06 -4.12 -16.00
C ALA A 383 6.89 -5.12 -16.83
N ASP A 384 7.97 -4.63 -17.46
CA ASP A 384 8.87 -5.49 -18.24
C ASP A 384 9.81 -6.30 -17.34
N ALA A 385 10.13 -5.78 -16.16
CA ALA A 385 10.88 -6.46 -15.11
C ALA A 385 10.37 -6.08 -13.71
N CYS A 386 10.66 -6.92 -12.71
CA CYS A 386 10.28 -6.68 -11.32
C CYS A 386 11.36 -7.16 -10.36
N ILE A 387 11.68 -6.35 -9.35
CA ILE A 387 12.44 -6.77 -8.16
C ILE A 387 11.49 -6.84 -6.97
N LEU A 388 11.34 -8.03 -6.38
CA LEU A 388 10.56 -8.18 -5.15
C LEU A 388 11.37 -7.78 -3.91
N THR A 389 10.78 -6.97 -3.02
CA THR A 389 11.46 -6.59 -1.76
C THR A 389 11.49 -7.74 -0.76
N ARG A 390 10.56 -8.70 -0.83
CA ARG A 390 10.49 -9.87 0.08
C ARG A 390 10.33 -9.49 1.57
N ALA A 391 9.66 -8.37 1.86
CA ALA A 391 9.38 -7.93 3.22
C ALA A 391 8.25 -8.71 3.92
N GLY A 392 7.58 -9.63 3.21
CA GLY A 392 6.42 -10.36 3.71
C GLY A 392 5.21 -9.45 3.91
N VAL A 393 4.14 -9.96 4.52
CA VAL A 393 2.89 -9.21 4.72
C VAL A 393 3.12 -8.05 5.70
N GLU A 394 2.76 -6.83 5.31
CA GLU A 394 2.77 -5.63 6.15
C GLU A 394 1.31 -5.17 6.35
N LYS A 395 0.79 -5.35 7.57
CA LYS A 395 -0.59 -5.05 7.97
C LYS A 395 -0.75 -3.65 8.56
N GLY A 396 0.24 -3.14 9.31
CA GLY A 396 0.16 -1.79 9.87
C GLY A 396 0.04 -0.74 8.76
N VAL A 397 -0.89 0.21 8.88
CA VAL A 397 -1.13 1.22 7.82
C VAL A 397 0.14 2.00 7.50
N ALA A 398 0.83 2.52 8.53
CA ALA A 398 2.10 3.18 8.37
C ALA A 398 3.20 2.18 7.97
N SER A 399 3.77 2.36 6.77
CA SER A 399 4.82 1.47 6.28
C SER A 399 6.11 1.58 7.09
N THR A 400 6.78 0.46 7.35
CA THR A 400 8.03 0.37 8.14
C THR A 400 9.05 -0.52 7.44
N LYS A 401 8.86 -1.85 7.48
CA LYS A 401 9.75 -2.82 6.84
C LYS A 401 9.76 -2.74 5.32
N ALA A 402 8.65 -2.30 4.70
CA ALA A 402 8.68 -2.07 3.25
C ALA A 402 9.56 -0.87 2.87
N PHE A 403 9.60 0.21 3.65
CA PHE A 403 10.56 1.31 3.43
C PHE A 403 12.01 0.81 3.55
N ALA A 404 12.31 0.08 4.63
CA ALA A 404 13.65 -0.43 4.89
C ALA A 404 14.16 -1.34 3.76
N THR A 405 13.33 -2.28 3.31
CA THR A 405 13.67 -3.19 2.21
C THR A 405 13.73 -2.48 0.86
N GLN A 406 12.88 -1.48 0.60
CA GLN A 406 12.98 -0.65 -0.61
C GLN A 406 14.33 0.08 -0.67
N VAL A 407 14.77 0.71 0.43
CA VAL A 407 16.09 1.38 0.48
C VAL A 407 17.23 0.38 0.30
N ALA A 408 17.15 -0.81 0.92
CA ALA A 408 18.16 -1.86 0.73
C ALA A 408 18.23 -2.36 -0.72
N VAL A 409 17.07 -2.58 -1.37
CA VAL A 409 16.99 -2.93 -2.79
C VAL A 409 17.57 -1.82 -3.66
N PHE A 410 17.27 -0.56 -3.38
CA PHE A 410 17.83 0.57 -4.12
C PHE A 410 19.34 0.69 -3.98
N TRP A 411 19.87 0.44 -2.78
CA TRP A 411 21.32 0.41 -2.58
C TRP A 411 21.95 -0.72 -3.41
N MET A 412 21.41 -1.95 -3.35
CA MET A 412 21.86 -3.05 -4.21
C MET A 412 21.75 -2.71 -5.71
N MET A 413 20.64 -2.15 -6.16
CA MET A 413 20.41 -1.77 -7.55
C MET A 413 21.40 -0.69 -8.02
N SER A 414 21.74 0.26 -7.16
CA SER A 414 22.74 1.28 -7.51
C SER A 414 24.13 0.67 -7.73
N LEU A 415 24.52 -0.35 -6.95
CA LEU A 415 25.79 -1.07 -7.13
C LEU A 415 25.76 -1.97 -8.36
N TYR A 416 24.64 -2.65 -8.61
CA TYR A 416 24.42 -3.46 -9.81
C TYR A 416 24.58 -2.61 -11.09
N ILE A 417 23.91 -1.45 -11.17
CA ILE A 417 24.04 -0.53 -12.30
C ILE A 417 25.44 0.09 -12.37
N ALA A 418 26.06 0.39 -11.22
CA ALA A 418 27.42 0.90 -11.18
C ALA A 418 28.43 -0.07 -11.81
N LYS A 419 28.23 -1.38 -11.60
CA LYS A 419 29.00 -2.42 -12.28
C LYS A 419 28.76 -2.40 -13.78
N LEU A 420 27.51 -2.41 -14.22
CA LEU A 420 27.16 -2.39 -15.66
C LEU A 420 27.75 -1.16 -16.39
N LYS A 421 27.75 0.00 -15.73
CA LYS A 421 28.30 1.25 -16.27
C LYS A 421 29.80 1.43 -16.02
N ASN A 422 30.47 0.49 -15.35
CA ASN A 422 31.86 0.59 -14.91
C ASN A 422 32.17 1.90 -14.13
N SER A 423 31.22 2.40 -13.34
CA SER A 423 31.38 3.65 -12.58
C SER A 423 32.01 3.46 -11.21
N MET A 424 32.14 2.21 -10.75
CA MET A 424 32.82 1.84 -9.51
C MET A 424 33.79 0.68 -9.75
N THR A 425 34.87 0.66 -8.97
CA THR A 425 35.79 -0.48 -8.96
C THR A 425 35.18 -1.66 -8.22
N LYS A 426 35.67 -2.86 -8.53
CA LYS A 426 35.27 -4.11 -7.87
C LYS A 426 35.45 -4.03 -6.35
N ASP A 427 36.59 -3.53 -5.88
CA ASP A 427 36.87 -3.39 -4.44
C ASP A 427 35.91 -2.42 -3.74
N ALA A 428 35.53 -1.32 -4.41
CA ALA A 428 34.56 -0.38 -3.87
C ALA A 428 33.15 -1.00 -3.77
N ILE A 429 32.77 -1.83 -4.74
CA ILE A 429 31.51 -2.59 -4.69
C ILE A 429 31.55 -3.61 -3.55
N SER A 430 32.63 -4.39 -3.42
CA SER A 430 32.82 -5.34 -2.31
C SER A 430 32.75 -4.66 -0.93
N ALA A 431 33.32 -3.46 -0.79
CA ALA A 431 33.23 -2.69 0.44
C ALA A 431 31.77 -2.33 0.78
N GLN A 432 30.98 -1.91 -0.21
CA GLN A 432 29.55 -1.61 -0.01
C GLN A 432 28.71 -2.86 0.29
N ILE A 433 29.00 -3.99 -0.37
CA ILE A 433 28.38 -5.28 -0.06
C ILE A 433 28.68 -5.70 1.37
N SER A 434 29.91 -5.48 1.85
CA SER A 434 30.26 -5.76 3.24
C SER A 434 29.43 -4.94 4.22
N LEU A 435 29.08 -3.69 3.89
CA LEU A 435 28.22 -2.85 4.72
C LEU A 435 26.76 -3.33 4.68
N LEU A 436 26.25 -3.69 3.49
CA LEU A 436 24.90 -4.26 3.34
C LEU A 436 24.69 -5.48 4.25
N ARG A 437 25.71 -6.35 4.38
CA ARG A 437 25.68 -7.54 5.24
C ARG A 437 25.59 -7.20 6.75
N GLU A 438 25.96 -6.00 7.17
CA GLU A 438 25.86 -5.55 8.57
C GLU A 438 24.47 -5.01 8.92
N VAL A 439 23.72 -4.51 7.93
CA VAL A 439 22.42 -3.85 8.14
C VAL A 439 21.43 -4.70 8.97
N PRO A 440 21.24 -6.00 8.72
CA PRO A 440 20.32 -6.83 9.52
C PRO A 440 20.58 -6.77 11.03
N ALA A 441 21.85 -6.92 11.44
CA ALA A 441 22.23 -6.88 12.85
C ALA A 441 22.08 -5.48 13.46
N LEU A 442 22.22 -4.44 12.62
CA LEU A 442 22.14 -3.06 13.06
C LEU A 442 20.71 -2.63 13.38
N VAL A 443 19.74 -3.00 12.53
CA VAL A 443 18.32 -2.64 12.68
C VAL A 443 17.58 -3.47 13.72
N LYS A 444 18.26 -4.43 14.36
CA LYS A 444 17.69 -5.22 15.45
C LYS A 444 17.39 -4.31 16.66
N VAL A 445 16.10 -4.18 16.98
CA VAL A 445 15.62 -3.43 18.15
C VAL A 445 16.02 -4.16 19.43
N SER A 446 16.73 -3.47 20.32
CA SER A 446 17.01 -3.95 21.67
C SER A 446 16.01 -3.38 22.67
N ASP A 447 15.76 -4.11 23.77
CA ASP A 447 14.86 -3.66 24.84
C ASP A 447 15.33 -2.33 25.44
N ASP A 448 16.65 -2.14 25.57
CA ASP A 448 17.25 -0.90 26.08
C ASP A 448 16.98 0.29 25.16
N MET A 449 17.18 0.12 23.85
CA MET A 449 16.87 1.15 22.85
C MET A 449 15.40 1.55 22.91
N HIS A 450 14.50 0.57 22.89
CA HIS A 450 13.07 0.84 22.93
C HIS A 450 12.67 1.52 24.24
N GLU A 451 13.07 0.98 25.41
CA GLU A 451 12.71 1.57 26.70
C GLU A 451 13.26 2.99 26.86
N ARG A 452 14.45 3.29 26.35
CA ARG A 452 14.98 4.66 26.32
C ARG A 452 14.09 5.58 25.50
N ILE A 453 13.80 5.22 24.25
CA ILE A 453 12.97 6.03 23.35
C ILE A 453 11.55 6.21 23.93
N LYS A 454 10.99 5.16 24.50
CA LYS A 454 9.70 5.19 25.20
C LYS A 454 9.69 6.13 26.40
N ARG A 455 10.76 6.19 27.20
CA ARG A 455 10.85 7.15 28.32
C ARG A 455 10.92 8.58 27.78
N LEU A 456 11.73 8.78 26.74
CA LEU A 456 11.94 10.05 26.10
C LEU A 456 10.66 10.61 25.45
N SER A 457 9.85 9.76 24.81
CA SER A 457 8.62 10.15 24.11
C SER A 457 7.60 10.88 25.00
N LYS A 458 7.70 10.77 26.34
CA LYS A 458 6.87 11.53 27.29
C LYS A 458 7.04 13.05 27.17
N ARG A 459 8.19 13.53 26.69
CA ARG A 459 8.47 14.96 26.53
C ARG A 459 7.79 15.55 25.29
N TYR A 460 7.44 14.70 24.32
CA TYR A 460 7.05 15.08 22.95
C TYR A 460 5.55 14.88 22.71
N LEU A 461 4.71 15.38 23.62
CA LEU A 461 3.25 15.17 23.60
C LEU A 461 2.44 16.46 23.37
N HIS A 462 3.11 17.61 23.35
CA HIS A 462 2.48 18.94 23.33
C HIS A 462 3.13 19.82 22.25
N GLY A 463 2.93 21.14 22.33
CA GLY A 463 3.50 22.08 21.37
C GLY A 463 2.71 22.18 20.08
N HIS A 464 3.18 23.03 19.17
CA HIS A 464 2.48 23.32 17.92
C HIS A 464 3.01 22.52 16.72
N GLY A 465 4.13 21.79 16.87
CA GLY A 465 4.57 20.86 15.84
C GLY A 465 5.99 20.34 16.00
N PHE A 466 6.42 19.60 14.97
CA PHE A 466 7.73 18.98 14.87
C PHE A 466 8.42 19.36 13.56
N PHE A 467 9.68 19.76 13.65
CA PHE A 467 10.60 19.69 12.53
C PHE A 467 11.44 18.43 12.62
N PHE A 468 11.53 17.71 11.51
CA PHE A 468 12.54 16.67 11.29
C PHE A 468 13.54 17.24 10.31
N ILE A 469 14.82 17.26 10.67
CA ILE A 469 15.86 17.84 9.82
C ILE A 469 16.97 16.85 9.53
N GLY A 470 17.39 16.83 8.27
CA GLY A 470 18.49 16.00 7.79
C GLY A 470 19.20 16.65 6.61
N ARG A 471 20.41 16.20 6.32
CA ARG A 471 21.23 16.69 5.20
C ARG A 471 21.49 15.54 4.22
N ASP A 472 21.53 15.83 2.92
CA ASP A 472 21.80 14.83 1.89
C ASP A 472 20.78 13.67 1.99
N ILE A 473 21.19 12.40 1.94
CA ILE A 473 20.32 11.23 2.02
C ILE A 473 19.51 11.14 3.33
N PHE A 474 19.89 11.89 4.38
CA PHE A 474 19.12 11.99 5.61
C PHE A 474 17.95 12.98 5.51
N TYR A 475 17.88 13.84 4.48
CA TYR A 475 16.69 14.66 4.23
C TYR A 475 15.47 13.79 3.88
N PRO A 476 15.55 12.86 2.91
CA PRO A 476 14.48 11.88 2.68
C PRO A 476 14.09 11.09 3.93
N LEU A 477 15.07 10.74 4.79
CA LEU A 477 14.79 10.07 6.06
C LEU A 477 14.06 10.98 7.06
N ALA A 478 14.39 12.27 7.08
CA ALA A 478 13.68 13.26 7.90
C ALA A 478 12.23 13.45 7.42
N LEU A 479 11.99 13.48 6.10
CA LEU A 479 10.64 13.45 5.53
C LEU A 479 9.86 12.20 5.95
N GLU A 480 10.51 11.04 5.94
CA GLU A 480 9.89 9.79 6.38
C GLU A 480 9.56 9.79 7.88
N GLY A 481 10.48 10.24 8.73
CA GLY A 481 10.22 10.39 10.17
C GLY A 481 9.05 11.32 10.47
N ALA A 482 8.99 12.46 9.79
CA ALA A 482 7.87 13.39 9.91
C ALA A 482 6.55 12.77 9.43
N LEU A 483 6.56 12.03 8.31
CA LEU A 483 5.38 11.34 7.80
C LEU A 483 4.89 10.28 8.78
N LYS A 484 5.78 9.45 9.33
CA LYS A 484 5.43 8.46 10.36
C LYS A 484 4.75 9.13 11.54
N LEU A 485 5.39 10.13 12.14
CA LEU A 485 4.79 10.80 13.30
C LEU A 485 3.41 11.37 12.96
N LYS A 486 3.27 12.07 11.83
CA LYS A 486 2.01 12.65 11.38
C LYS A 486 0.90 11.63 11.18
N GLU A 487 1.20 10.51 10.52
CA GLU A 487 0.22 9.46 10.18
C GLU A 487 -0.40 8.84 11.44
N ILE A 488 0.41 8.51 12.44
CA ILE A 488 -0.07 7.72 13.60
C ILE A 488 -0.33 8.56 14.85
N SER A 489 0.31 9.72 15.01
CA SER A 489 0.11 10.58 16.19
C SER A 489 -0.88 11.71 15.95
N TYR A 490 -1.10 12.09 14.68
CA TYR A 490 -1.84 13.28 14.25
C TYR A 490 -1.23 14.62 14.68
N LEU A 491 -0.02 14.62 15.23
CA LEU A 491 0.74 15.83 15.48
C LEU A 491 1.25 16.40 14.16
N HIS A 492 1.31 17.72 14.07
CA HIS A 492 1.89 18.39 12.92
C HIS A 492 3.40 18.10 12.88
N ALA A 493 3.86 17.44 11.81
CA ALA A 493 5.28 17.15 11.61
C ALA A 493 5.71 17.44 10.18
N GLU A 494 6.84 18.11 10.01
CA GLU A 494 7.40 18.49 8.71
C GLU A 494 8.88 18.11 8.61
N GLY A 495 9.25 17.48 7.49
CA GLY A 495 10.64 17.16 7.20
C GLY A 495 11.26 18.24 6.32
N TYR A 496 12.47 18.69 6.65
CA TYR A 496 13.18 19.71 5.90
C TYR A 496 14.65 19.33 5.64
N PRO A 497 15.24 19.80 4.52
CA PRO A 497 16.67 19.81 4.38
C PRO A 497 17.24 20.80 5.42
N SER A 498 18.18 20.37 6.25
CA SER A 498 18.66 21.18 7.37
C SER A 498 19.23 22.54 6.94
N GLY A 499 19.81 22.63 5.74
CA GLY A 499 20.34 23.86 5.18
C GLY A 499 19.28 24.92 4.81
N GLU A 500 18.02 24.50 4.63
CA GLU A 500 16.91 25.39 4.21
C GLU A 500 16.24 26.11 5.38
N MET A 501 16.56 25.77 6.64
CA MET A 501 15.94 26.37 7.82
C MET A 501 15.95 27.90 7.78
N LYS A 502 17.09 28.50 7.45
CA LYS A 502 17.27 29.96 7.39
C LYS A 502 16.50 30.66 6.26
N HIS A 503 15.93 29.90 5.31
CA HIS A 503 15.23 30.44 4.16
C HIS A 503 13.72 30.61 4.39
N GLY A 504 13.26 30.57 5.64
CA GLY A 504 11.88 30.81 6.04
C GLY A 504 11.41 29.96 7.23
N PRO A 505 11.55 28.62 7.18
CA PRO A 505 10.99 27.72 8.20
C PRO A 505 11.43 28.02 9.63
N ILE A 506 12.66 28.52 9.83
CA ILE A 506 13.20 28.88 11.15
C ILE A 506 12.37 29.95 11.88
N ALA A 507 11.49 30.67 11.19
CA ALA A 507 10.59 31.64 11.82
C ALA A 507 9.57 31.00 12.78
N LEU A 508 9.34 29.69 12.68
CA LEU A 508 8.50 28.93 13.60
C LEU A 508 9.25 28.44 14.85
N ALA A 509 10.58 28.61 14.91
CA ALA A 509 11.38 28.13 16.02
C ALA A 509 11.08 28.91 17.31
N ASP A 510 10.58 28.18 18.31
CA ASP A 510 10.34 28.63 19.67
C ASP A 510 10.35 27.39 20.62
N PRO A 511 10.20 27.57 21.94
CA PRO A 511 10.19 26.46 22.90
C PRO A 511 9.09 25.40 22.71
N GLU A 512 8.01 25.73 22.03
CA GLU A 512 6.88 24.83 21.75
C GLU A 512 7.02 24.09 20.41
N LEU A 513 8.04 24.41 19.61
CA LEU A 513 8.44 23.65 18.43
C LEU A 513 9.52 22.62 18.77
N PHE A 514 9.21 21.35 18.56
CA PHE A 514 10.19 20.27 18.70
C PHE A 514 11.00 20.07 17.43
N THR A 515 12.31 19.90 17.55
CA THR A 515 13.19 19.54 16.43
C THR A 515 13.81 18.18 16.66
N ILE A 516 13.55 17.23 15.76
CA ILE A 516 14.25 15.94 15.66
C ILE A 516 15.35 16.08 14.62
N ALA A 517 16.61 16.05 15.06
CA ALA A 517 17.77 16.29 14.21
C ALA A 517 18.56 14.99 13.92
N LEU A 518 18.73 14.67 12.64
CA LEU A 518 19.54 13.55 12.18
C LEU A 518 20.99 14.01 11.98
N LEU A 519 21.90 13.54 12.83
CA LEU A 519 23.30 13.96 12.87
C LEU A 519 24.25 12.76 12.63
N PRO A 520 24.37 12.28 11.38
CA PRO A 520 25.29 11.20 11.02
C PRO A 520 26.75 11.63 11.17
N GLN A 521 27.59 10.80 11.78
CA GLN A 521 29.02 11.09 11.95
C GLN A 521 29.75 11.02 10.61
N HIS A 522 29.34 10.12 9.71
CA HIS A 522 30.09 9.80 8.49
C HIS A 522 29.70 10.63 7.26
N LEU A 523 28.71 11.52 7.36
CA LEU A 523 28.29 12.35 6.24
C LEU A 523 27.82 13.74 6.68
N LEU A 524 28.59 14.78 6.33
CA LEU A 524 28.22 16.18 6.52
C LEU A 524 27.86 16.57 7.98
N TYR A 525 28.36 15.84 8.99
CA TYR A 525 28.10 16.08 10.42
C TYR A 525 28.21 17.56 10.80
N GLU A 526 29.36 18.18 10.54
CA GLU A 526 29.60 19.59 10.92
C GLU A 526 28.63 20.57 10.26
N LYS A 527 28.17 20.27 9.04
CA LYS A 527 27.17 21.11 8.36
C LYS A 527 25.79 20.93 8.97
N ALA A 528 25.39 19.69 9.26
CA ALA A 528 24.11 19.41 9.91
C ALA A 528 24.08 19.99 11.33
N LYS A 529 25.14 19.77 12.12
CA LYS A 529 25.35 20.32 13.46
C LYS A 529 25.19 21.85 13.47
N SER A 530 25.86 22.55 12.56
CA SER A 530 25.73 24.01 12.45
C SER A 530 24.28 24.46 12.22
N ASN A 531 23.48 23.71 11.46
CA ASN A 531 22.06 24.03 11.27
C ASN A 531 21.20 23.74 12.52
N VAL A 532 21.57 22.73 13.31
CA VAL A 532 20.90 22.48 14.61
C VAL A 532 21.22 23.58 15.61
N GLU A 533 22.46 24.07 15.65
CA GLU A 533 22.87 25.19 16.50
C GLU A 533 22.08 26.48 16.19
N GLU A 534 21.72 26.70 14.92
CA GLU A 534 20.87 27.83 14.52
C GLU A 534 19.45 27.75 15.12
N LEU A 535 18.88 26.54 15.25
CA LEU A 535 17.57 26.31 15.88
C LEU A 535 17.65 26.37 17.40
N SER A 536 18.71 25.79 17.98
CA SER A 536 19.00 25.87 19.42
C SER A 536 19.15 27.34 19.87
N ALA A 537 19.75 28.20 19.05
CA ALA A 537 19.87 29.64 19.32
C ALA A 537 18.53 30.41 19.32
N ARG A 538 17.42 29.75 18.96
CA ARG A 538 16.05 30.31 18.94
C ARG A 538 15.11 29.51 19.85
N ASP A 539 15.69 28.86 20.85
CA ASP A 539 14.99 28.14 21.91
C ASP A 539 14.12 26.97 21.43
N SER A 540 14.29 26.46 20.21
CA SER A 540 13.64 25.21 19.80
C SER A 540 14.19 24.06 20.62
N THR A 541 13.28 23.22 21.14
CA THR A 541 13.66 22.03 21.90
C THR A 541 14.23 20.97 20.95
N ILE A 542 15.49 20.59 21.12
CA ILE A 542 16.23 19.73 20.20
C ILE A 542 16.37 18.31 20.75
N CYS A 543 15.91 17.33 19.97
CA CYS A 543 16.27 15.92 20.10
C CYS A 543 17.25 15.53 18.99
N ALA A 544 18.52 15.30 19.33
CA ALA A 544 19.51 14.80 18.38
C ALA A 544 19.51 13.26 18.31
N ILE A 545 19.66 12.71 17.11
CA ILE A 545 19.93 11.29 16.87
C ILE A 545 21.35 11.21 16.26
N SER A 546 22.31 10.66 17.01
CA SER A 546 23.72 10.66 16.63
C SER A 546 24.54 9.61 17.37
N SER A 547 25.66 9.16 16.81
CA SER A 547 26.67 8.35 17.53
C SER A 547 27.60 9.21 18.41
N LEU A 548 27.57 10.53 18.21
CA LEU A 548 28.40 11.51 18.91
C LEU A 548 27.56 12.27 19.95
N GLU A 549 28.18 12.58 21.08
CA GLU A 549 27.61 13.51 22.05
C GLU A 549 27.44 14.91 21.43
N PHE A 550 26.39 15.62 21.84
CA PHE A 550 26.09 16.95 21.32
C PHE A 550 25.44 17.83 22.40
N ASP A 551 26.26 18.64 23.08
CA ASP A 551 25.90 19.44 24.26
C ASP A 551 24.83 20.53 24.00
N LYS A 552 24.48 20.78 22.73
CA LYS A 552 23.45 21.76 22.34
C LYS A 552 22.08 21.12 22.12
N ALA A 553 21.97 19.80 22.22
CA ALA A 553 20.67 19.14 22.24
C ALA A 553 20.13 19.00 23.66
N ASP A 554 18.83 19.19 23.82
CA ASP A 554 18.11 18.96 25.08
C ASP A 554 17.93 17.47 25.38
N ASP A 555 17.89 16.67 24.32
CA ASP A 555 17.80 15.22 24.36
C ASP A 555 18.70 14.59 23.28
N LEU A 556 19.29 13.45 23.63
CA LEU A 556 20.10 12.64 22.72
C LEU A 556 19.54 11.21 22.67
N ILE A 557 19.31 10.71 21.46
CA ILE A 557 19.11 9.28 21.19
C ILE A 557 20.39 8.77 20.49
N PRO A 558 21.27 8.05 21.21
CA PRO A 558 22.49 7.56 20.62
C PRO A 558 22.20 6.39 19.71
N ILE A 559 22.88 6.39 18.58
CA ILE A 559 23.01 5.22 17.70
C ILE A 559 24.38 4.58 17.90
N LYS A 560 24.56 3.34 17.44
CA LYS A 560 25.86 2.65 17.53
C LYS A 560 26.89 3.39 16.68
N GLN A 561 28.14 3.35 17.12
CA GLN A 561 29.26 3.77 16.27
C GLN A 561 29.36 2.83 15.08
N CYS A 562 29.06 3.36 13.90
CA CYS A 562 29.15 2.66 12.64
C CYS A 562 30.43 3.08 11.90
N ARG A 563 30.70 2.47 10.74
CA ARG A 563 31.84 2.83 9.87
C ARG A 563 31.44 3.54 8.58
N ASP A 564 30.14 3.70 8.34
CA ASP A 564 29.58 4.29 7.12
C ASP A 564 28.22 4.94 7.40
N TYR A 565 27.89 5.98 6.63
CA TYR A 565 26.66 6.75 6.79
C TYR A 565 25.40 5.95 6.45
N MET A 566 25.48 4.94 5.59
CA MET A 566 24.31 4.10 5.29
C MET A 566 23.94 3.21 6.48
N LEU A 567 24.91 2.76 7.27
CA LEU A 567 24.63 2.06 8.51
C LEU A 567 23.90 3.01 9.49
N GLU A 568 24.41 4.23 9.65
CA GLU A 568 23.75 5.25 10.46
C GLU A 568 22.33 5.54 9.98
N PHE A 569 22.11 5.63 8.66
CA PHE A 569 20.78 5.81 8.07
C PHE A 569 19.79 4.73 8.52
N PHE A 570 20.18 3.46 8.45
CA PHE A 570 19.30 2.35 8.84
C PHE A 570 19.01 2.31 10.34
N GLU A 571 19.99 2.64 11.18
CA GLU A 571 19.75 2.70 12.63
C GLU A 571 18.87 3.89 13.02
N MET A 572 19.15 5.08 12.45
CA MET A 572 18.32 6.28 12.65
C MET A 572 16.88 6.06 12.18
N MET A 573 16.68 5.34 11.08
CA MET A 573 15.35 4.97 10.58
C MET A 573 14.55 4.19 11.62
N VAL A 574 15.15 3.16 12.24
CA VAL A 574 14.49 2.38 13.30
C VAL A 574 14.17 3.27 14.51
N VAL A 575 15.09 4.13 14.92
CA VAL A 575 14.87 5.09 16.01
C VAL A 575 13.66 5.98 15.73
N LEU A 576 13.54 6.55 14.54
CA LEU A 576 12.43 7.42 14.15
C LEU A 576 11.09 6.69 14.18
N GLN A 577 11.06 5.43 13.75
CA GLN A 577 9.85 4.61 13.76
C GLN A 577 9.40 4.29 15.19
N ILE A 578 10.32 3.90 16.08
CA ILE A 578 10.02 3.64 17.50
C ILE A 578 9.59 4.93 18.21
N LEU A 579 10.24 6.05 17.92
CA LEU A 579 9.87 7.36 18.50
C LEU A 579 8.44 7.73 18.11
N SER A 580 8.09 7.59 16.83
CA SER A 580 6.74 7.87 16.32
C SER A 580 5.70 6.93 16.95
N LEU A 581 6.01 5.63 17.01
CA LEU A 581 5.18 4.60 17.66
C LEU A 581 4.87 5.00 19.11
N GLU A 582 5.91 5.28 19.90
CA GLU A 582 5.75 5.54 21.33
C GLU A 582 5.10 6.89 21.64
N ILE A 583 5.29 7.92 20.80
CA ILE A 583 4.52 9.17 20.91
C ILE A 583 3.03 8.90 20.64
N SER A 584 2.70 8.18 19.58
CA SER A 584 1.31 7.86 19.21
C SER A 584 0.59 7.02 20.28
N VAL A 585 1.25 5.99 20.81
CA VAL A 585 0.73 5.16 21.90
C VAL A 585 0.43 6.00 23.15
N ARG A 586 1.29 6.97 23.47
CA ARG A 586 1.08 7.85 24.63
C ARG A 586 -0.12 8.79 24.47
N LEU A 587 -0.42 9.19 23.23
CA LEU A 587 -1.61 9.99 22.92
C LEU A 587 -2.90 9.14 22.90
N GLY A 588 -2.79 7.81 23.05
CA GLY A 588 -3.94 6.90 23.05
C GLY A 588 -4.50 6.60 21.67
N ASN A 589 -3.69 6.77 20.61
CA ASN A 589 -4.11 6.52 19.24
C ASN A 589 -4.00 5.03 18.84
N ASP A 590 -4.82 4.61 17.88
CA ASP A 590 -4.71 3.31 17.21
C ASP A 590 -3.61 3.37 16.15
N VAL A 591 -2.46 2.77 16.45
CA VAL A 591 -1.27 2.81 15.58
C VAL A 591 -1.43 1.95 14.33
N ASP A 592 -2.21 0.86 14.42
CA ASP A 592 -2.41 -0.06 13.30
C ASP A 592 -3.43 0.51 12.30
N MET A 593 -4.44 1.23 12.79
CA MET A 593 -5.55 1.80 12.01
C MET A 593 -5.76 3.30 12.31
N PRO A 594 -4.81 4.17 11.90
CA PRO A 594 -4.91 5.61 12.09
C PRO A 594 -6.05 6.22 11.27
N ARG A 595 -6.84 7.11 11.88
CA ARG A 595 -8.05 7.71 11.30
C ARG A 595 -7.82 8.29 9.91
N ASN A 596 -8.82 8.19 9.05
CA ASN A 596 -8.86 8.71 7.67
C ASN A 596 -7.87 8.04 6.70
N LEU A 597 -7.04 7.08 7.15
CA LEU A 597 -6.05 6.43 6.31
C LEU A 597 -6.41 4.97 6.03
N ALA A 598 -5.85 4.47 4.94
CA ALA A 598 -5.91 3.08 4.54
C ALA A 598 -4.51 2.60 4.11
N LYS A 599 -4.22 1.30 4.27
CA LYS A 599 -2.91 0.73 3.93
C LYS A 599 -2.47 0.95 2.48
N SER A 600 -3.44 0.91 1.56
CA SER A 600 -3.22 1.15 0.13
C SER A 600 -4.34 2.03 -0.43
N VAL A 601 -3.93 3.06 -1.18
CA VAL A 601 -4.81 3.99 -1.90
C VAL A 601 -4.91 3.54 -3.35
N THR A 602 -6.05 3.01 -3.74
CA THR A 602 -6.25 2.32 -5.04
C THR A 602 -7.45 2.86 -5.80
N VAL A 603 -7.90 4.02 -5.37
CA VAL A 603 -8.90 4.88 -5.97
C VAL A 603 -8.33 6.28 -5.88
N GLU A 604 -8.74 7.14 -6.79
CA GLU A 604 -8.34 8.55 -6.81
C GLU A 604 -9.11 9.40 -5.79
#